data_AF-A9AVC3-F1
#
_entry.id   AF-A9AVC3-F1
#
_cell.length_a   1.000
_cell.length_b   1.000
_cell.length_c   1.000
_cell.angle_alpha   90.00
_cell.angle_beta   90.00
_cell.angle_gamma   90.00
#
_symmetry.space_group_name_H-M   'P 1'
#
loop_
_entity.id
_entity.type
_entity.pdbx_description
1 polymer ?
#
loop_
_entity_poly.entity_id
_entity_poly.type
_entity_poly.pdbx_seq_one_letter_code
_entity_poly.pdbx_strand_id
1 'polypeptide(L)'
;MLLQTSLNCWKHHARWVLQALTTLQPDDQPRLLHALQTIGNSQMDLYLGDLDPVAIDSQIIAQLQQRGIAAPTHYAEWLASNGHYQLLQLDDHSEWVLRWGEIDQQRVHLHPARYSPLSVRVRAPVLRSAYAIMVWQGWYGGDLFDLQLINRVRTAWLHLSPIAKLPPNDGLAALLSLLRELNQPN
;
A
#
# COMPACT_ATOMS: atom_id res chain seq x y z
N MET A 1 12.41 -13.27 -22.57
CA MET A 1 11.21 -12.66 -21.97
C MET A 1 11.68 -11.70 -20.89
N LEU A 2 11.24 -10.44 -20.92
CA LEU A 2 11.66 -9.43 -19.95
C LEU A 2 10.94 -9.63 -18.62
N LEU A 3 11.62 -9.34 -17.51
CA LEU A 3 11.02 -9.29 -16.18
C LEU A 3 10.03 -8.13 -16.09
N GLN A 4 8.90 -8.36 -15.44
CA GLN A 4 7.95 -7.32 -15.04
C GLN A 4 7.73 -7.40 -13.54
N THR A 5 7.46 -6.24 -12.92
CA THR A 5 7.14 -6.18 -11.50
C THR A 5 5.66 -6.34 -11.23
N SER A 6 5.33 -6.73 -9.99
CA SER A 6 3.99 -6.64 -9.43
C SER A 6 4.05 -5.91 -8.09
N LEU A 7 3.32 -4.80 -7.99
CA LEU A 7 3.14 -4.04 -6.76
C LEU A 7 1.63 -3.92 -6.46
N ASN A 8 1.20 -4.41 -5.30
CA ASN A 8 -0.16 -4.13 -4.82
C ASN A 8 -0.22 -2.73 -4.20
N CYS A 9 -0.53 -1.72 -5.02
CA CYS A 9 -0.57 -0.33 -4.58
C CYS A 9 -1.57 -0.09 -3.43
N TRP A 10 -2.72 -0.78 -3.40
CA TRP A 10 -3.70 -0.68 -2.32
C TRP A 10 -3.13 -1.07 -0.95
N LYS A 11 -2.15 -1.97 -0.92
CA LYS A 11 -1.45 -2.37 0.31
C LYS A 11 -0.28 -1.48 0.65
N HIS A 12 0.48 -1.10 -0.37
CA HIS A 12 1.87 -0.73 -0.19
C HIS A 12 2.20 0.70 -0.61
N HIS A 13 1.28 1.46 -1.20
CA HIS A 13 1.59 2.79 -1.73
C HIS A 13 0.56 3.85 -1.34
N ALA A 14 0.84 4.66 -0.31
CA ALA A 14 -0.11 5.62 0.25
C ALA A 14 -0.54 6.69 -0.76
N ARG A 15 0.42 7.39 -1.39
CA ARG A 15 0.12 8.50 -2.32
C ARG A 15 -0.70 8.06 -3.54
N TRP A 16 -0.33 6.93 -4.15
CA TRP A 16 -1.11 6.34 -5.23
C TRP A 16 -2.55 6.07 -4.80
N VAL A 17 -2.76 5.49 -3.60
CA VAL A 17 -4.13 5.25 -3.10
C VAL A 17 -4.86 6.56 -2.88
N LEU A 18 -4.23 7.56 -2.25
CA LEU A 18 -4.85 8.87 -2.03
C LEU A 18 -5.33 9.51 -3.35
N GLN A 19 -4.49 9.46 -4.40
CA GLN A 19 -4.88 9.90 -5.74
C GLN A 19 -6.02 9.05 -6.32
N ALA A 20 -6.00 7.73 -6.15
CA ALA A 20 -7.07 6.88 -6.61
C ALA A 20 -8.41 7.22 -5.90
N LEU A 21 -8.38 7.49 -4.60
CA LEU A 21 -9.56 7.82 -3.80
C LEU A 21 -10.23 9.12 -4.25
N THR A 22 -9.48 10.14 -4.69
CA THR A 22 -10.06 11.42 -5.14
C THR A 22 -10.84 11.31 -6.45
N THR A 23 -10.60 10.26 -7.23
CA THR A 23 -11.31 10.02 -8.49
C THR A 23 -12.63 9.26 -8.30
N LEU A 24 -12.90 8.71 -7.11
CA LEU A 24 -14.05 7.87 -6.86
C LEU A 24 -15.32 8.69 -6.61
N GLN A 25 -16.43 8.22 -7.19
CA GLN A 25 -17.78 8.75 -6.96
C GLN A 25 -18.60 7.76 -6.11
N PRO A 26 -19.71 8.20 -5.47
CA PRO A 26 -20.52 7.31 -4.63
C PRO A 26 -20.92 5.98 -5.29
N ASP A 27 -21.20 5.98 -6.59
CA ASP A 27 -21.56 4.78 -7.35
C ASP A 27 -20.39 3.79 -7.51
N ASP A 28 -19.14 4.22 -7.28
CA ASP A 28 -17.95 3.36 -7.27
C ASP A 28 -17.79 2.56 -5.97
N GLN A 29 -18.67 2.72 -4.98
CA GLN A 29 -18.56 2.05 -3.69
C GLN A 29 -18.31 0.53 -3.82
N PRO A 30 -19.04 -0.24 -4.65
CA PRO A 30 -18.77 -1.68 -4.78
C PRO A 30 -17.35 -1.99 -5.27
N ARG A 31 -16.84 -1.18 -6.22
CA ARG A 31 -15.47 -1.30 -6.76
C ARG A 31 -14.45 -0.99 -5.68
N LEU A 32 -14.67 0.06 -4.88
CA LEU A 32 -13.82 0.38 -3.74
C LEU A 32 -13.78 -0.77 -2.73
N LEU A 33 -14.95 -1.30 -2.33
CA LEU A 33 -15.00 -2.38 -1.35
C LEU A 33 -14.27 -3.63 -1.84
N HIS A 34 -14.40 -3.97 -3.13
CA HIS A 34 -13.64 -5.05 -3.74
C HIS A 34 -12.13 -4.78 -3.71
N ALA A 35 -11.69 -3.57 -4.06
CA ALA A 35 -10.29 -3.17 -3.99
C ALA A 35 -9.74 -3.24 -2.55
N LEU A 36 -10.50 -2.78 -1.55
CA LEU A 36 -10.12 -2.84 -0.15
C LEU A 36 -9.99 -4.29 0.34
N GLN A 37 -10.81 -5.23 -0.15
CA GLN A 37 -10.66 -6.65 0.20
C GLN A 37 -9.30 -7.23 -0.21
N THR A 38 -8.69 -6.74 -1.29
CA THR A 38 -7.37 -7.20 -1.74
C THR A 38 -6.26 -6.91 -0.72
N ILE A 39 -6.47 -5.94 0.20
CA ILE A 39 -5.55 -5.60 1.29
C ILE A 39 -5.40 -6.77 2.29
N GLY A 40 -6.44 -7.61 2.43
CA GLY A 40 -6.42 -8.80 3.27
C GLY A 40 -6.57 -8.51 4.77
N ASN A 41 -5.95 -9.35 5.61
CA ASN A 41 -6.07 -9.31 7.07
C ASN A 41 -4.73 -9.18 7.83
N SER A 42 -3.60 -9.30 7.12
CA SER A 42 -2.26 -9.29 7.72
C SER A 42 -1.74 -7.87 8.00
N GLN A 43 -0.62 -7.78 8.72
CA GLN A 43 0.16 -6.55 8.81
C GLN A 43 1.02 -6.36 7.55
N MET A 44 1.20 -5.12 7.12
CA MET A 44 2.00 -4.74 5.95
C MET A 44 2.78 -3.46 6.20
N ASP A 45 3.71 -3.18 5.30
CA ASP A 45 4.48 -1.93 5.26
C ASP A 45 3.92 -1.06 4.12
N LEU A 46 3.56 0.18 4.44
CA LEU A 46 2.94 1.15 3.55
C LEU A 46 3.98 2.24 3.24
N TYR A 47 4.35 2.36 1.97
CA TYR A 47 5.26 3.39 1.47
C TYR A 47 4.56 4.75 1.41
N LEU A 48 5.28 5.78 1.86
CA LEU A 48 4.84 7.16 2.06
C LEU A 48 5.63 8.17 1.22
N GLY A 49 6.69 7.73 0.54
CA GLY A 49 7.56 8.59 -0.25
C GLY A 49 6.92 9.05 -1.57
N ASP A 50 7.71 9.79 -2.35
CA ASP A 50 7.24 10.52 -3.53
C ASP A 50 7.44 9.77 -4.85
N LEU A 51 8.17 8.64 -4.86
CA LEU A 51 8.29 7.82 -6.06
C LEU A 51 6.93 7.19 -6.37
N ASP A 52 6.41 7.43 -7.56
CA ASP A 52 5.20 6.73 -8.03
C ASP A 52 5.51 5.25 -8.39
N PRO A 53 4.49 4.40 -8.58
CA PRO A 53 4.70 3.00 -8.91
C PRO A 53 5.52 2.76 -10.20
N VAL A 54 5.43 3.67 -11.17
CA VAL A 54 6.17 3.56 -12.44
C VAL A 54 7.65 3.87 -12.23
N ALA A 55 7.95 4.87 -11.40
CA ALA A 55 9.31 5.20 -10.99
C ALA A 55 9.94 4.06 -10.18
N ILE A 56 9.20 3.48 -9.23
CA ILE A 56 9.64 2.30 -8.46
C ILE A 56 9.95 1.12 -9.40
N ASP A 57 9.02 0.78 -10.30
CA ASP A 57 9.23 -0.29 -11.30
C ASP A 57 10.47 -0.04 -12.16
N SER A 58 10.60 1.17 -12.71
CA SER A 58 11.71 1.55 -13.58
C SER A 58 13.06 1.44 -12.88
N GLN A 59 13.17 1.93 -11.64
CA GLN A 59 14.41 1.83 -10.86
C GLN A 59 14.77 0.39 -10.52
N ILE A 60 13.79 -0.43 -10.11
CA ILE A 60 14.00 -1.85 -9.81
C ILE A 60 14.49 -2.60 -11.05
N ILE A 61 13.81 -2.44 -12.19
CA ILE A 61 14.17 -3.12 -13.43
C ILE A 61 15.57 -2.67 -13.92
N ALA A 62 15.87 -1.38 -13.88
CA ALA A 62 17.20 -0.86 -14.24
C ALA A 62 18.29 -1.48 -13.34
N GLN A 63 18.04 -1.55 -12.04
CA GLN A 63 18.94 -2.17 -11.08
C GLN A 63 19.15 -3.68 -11.33
N LEU A 64 18.10 -4.42 -11.69
CA LEU A 64 18.22 -5.84 -12.06
C LEU A 64 19.02 -6.01 -13.35
N GLN A 65 18.79 -5.17 -14.36
CA GLN A 65 19.52 -5.20 -15.63
C GLN A 65 21.01 -4.90 -15.45
N GLN A 66 21.37 -3.89 -14.63
CA GLN A 66 22.76 -3.58 -14.30
C GLN A 66 23.50 -4.76 -13.64
N ARG A 67 22.76 -5.64 -12.95
CA ARG A 67 23.28 -6.87 -12.34
C ARG A 67 23.28 -8.08 -13.30
N GLY A 68 22.88 -7.90 -14.56
CA GLY A 68 22.75 -8.99 -15.54
C GLY A 68 21.52 -9.89 -15.33
N ILE A 69 20.57 -9.48 -14.49
CA ILE A 69 19.38 -10.25 -14.14
C ILE A 69 18.22 -9.80 -15.03
N ALA A 70 18.16 -10.34 -16.26
CA ALA A 70 17.14 -9.98 -17.24
C ALA A 70 16.12 -11.10 -17.52
N ALA A 71 16.41 -12.33 -17.10
CA ALA A 71 15.58 -13.51 -17.36
C ALA A 71 14.96 -14.06 -16.07
N PRO A 72 13.74 -14.65 -16.13
CA PRO A 72 13.10 -15.28 -14.97
C PRO A 72 13.97 -16.33 -14.27
N THR A 73 14.75 -17.12 -15.01
CA THR A 73 15.67 -18.13 -14.44
C THR A 73 16.77 -17.49 -13.61
N HIS A 74 17.46 -16.47 -14.15
CA HIS A 74 18.49 -15.73 -13.41
C HIS A 74 17.91 -15.02 -12.18
N TYR A 75 16.68 -14.49 -12.29
CA TYR A 75 16.02 -13.87 -11.15
C TYR A 75 15.69 -14.89 -10.06
N ALA A 76 15.19 -16.07 -10.41
CA ALA A 76 14.93 -17.16 -9.45
C ALA A 76 16.22 -17.61 -8.73
N GLU A 77 17.31 -17.80 -9.46
CA GLU A 77 18.63 -18.15 -8.92
C GLU A 77 19.16 -17.06 -7.99
N TRP A 78 19.03 -15.79 -8.39
CA TRP A 78 19.44 -14.66 -7.57
C TRP A 78 18.63 -14.57 -6.27
N LEU A 79 17.31 -14.77 -6.31
CA LEU A 79 16.50 -14.85 -5.09
C LEU A 79 16.91 -16.03 -4.20
N ALA A 80 17.16 -17.20 -4.78
CA ALA A 80 17.53 -18.40 -4.03
C ALA A 80 18.85 -18.24 -3.27
N SER A 81 19.77 -17.40 -3.78
CA SER A 81 21.02 -17.07 -3.09
C SER A 81 20.83 -16.37 -1.73
N ASN A 82 19.63 -15.85 -1.45
CA ASN A 82 19.31 -15.14 -0.20
C ASN A 82 17.93 -15.53 0.35
N GLY A 83 17.69 -16.83 0.56
CA GLY A 83 16.47 -17.30 1.23
C GLY A 83 15.17 -16.96 0.48
N HIS A 84 15.24 -16.86 -0.85
CA HIS A 84 14.13 -16.55 -1.77
C HIS A 84 13.59 -15.11 -1.69
N TYR A 85 14.39 -14.16 -1.20
CA TYR A 85 14.08 -12.74 -1.30
C TYR A 85 15.35 -11.92 -1.49
N GLN A 86 15.21 -10.72 -2.01
CA GLN A 86 16.30 -9.75 -2.12
C GLN A 86 15.84 -8.38 -1.65
N LEU A 87 16.80 -7.53 -1.29
CA LEU A 87 16.56 -6.13 -0.94
C LEU A 87 17.24 -5.24 -1.96
N LEU A 88 16.53 -4.23 -2.44
CA LEU A 88 17.10 -3.13 -3.21
C LEU A 88 16.72 -1.81 -2.55
N GLN A 89 17.69 -0.89 -2.49
CA GLN A 89 17.45 0.49 -2.10
C GLN A 89 17.21 1.33 -3.35
N LEU A 90 16.23 2.23 -3.30
CA LEU A 90 15.90 3.19 -4.36
C LEU A 90 16.52 4.56 -4.08
N ASP A 91 16.40 5.47 -5.04
CA ASP A 91 17.07 6.78 -4.99
C ASP A 91 16.55 7.69 -3.85
N ASP A 92 15.34 7.47 -3.37
CA ASP A 92 14.75 8.14 -2.20
C ASP A 92 15.15 7.50 -0.86
N HIS A 93 16.14 6.59 -0.90
CA HIS A 93 16.61 5.76 0.21
C HIS A 93 15.61 4.73 0.73
N SER A 94 14.43 4.59 0.14
CA SER A 94 13.50 3.53 0.52
C SER A 94 14.05 2.17 0.10
N GLU A 95 13.91 1.21 1.00
CA GLU A 95 14.26 -0.20 0.79
C GLU A 95 13.03 -1.01 0.39
N TRP A 96 13.20 -1.88 -0.60
CA TRP A 96 12.16 -2.71 -1.19
C TRP A 96 12.56 -4.17 -1.20
N VAL A 97 11.62 -5.03 -0.78
CA VAL A 97 11.74 -6.49 -0.83
C VAL A 97 11.25 -6.97 -2.18
N LEU A 98 12.10 -7.77 -2.82
CA LEU A 98 11.83 -8.48 -4.06
C LEU A 98 11.60 -9.95 -3.75
N ARG A 99 10.50 -10.51 -4.23
CA ARG A 99 10.18 -11.94 -4.15
C ARG A 99 9.75 -12.49 -5.50
N TRP A 100 9.62 -13.81 -5.58
CA TRP A 100 9.01 -14.45 -6.74
C TRP A 100 7.51 -14.12 -6.82
N GLY A 101 7.08 -13.65 -7.98
CA GLY A 101 5.68 -13.34 -8.28
C GLY A 101 4.96 -14.51 -8.94
N GLU A 102 3.76 -14.80 -8.43
CA GLU A 102 2.91 -15.90 -8.91
C GLU A 102 2.17 -15.58 -10.22
N ILE A 103 1.96 -14.29 -10.50
CA ILE A 103 1.28 -13.84 -11.72
C ILE A 103 2.20 -14.05 -12.91
N ASP A 104 1.67 -14.63 -13.99
CA ASP A 104 2.46 -14.87 -15.18
C ASP A 104 3.04 -13.56 -15.72
N GLN A 105 4.28 -13.61 -16.18
CA GLN A 105 5.09 -12.47 -16.64
C GLN A 105 5.50 -11.45 -15.54
N GLN A 106 4.74 -11.30 -14.45
CA GLN A 106 5.07 -10.40 -13.32
C GLN A 106 5.86 -11.10 -12.21
N ARG A 107 7.04 -11.61 -12.57
CA ARG A 107 7.86 -12.43 -11.66
C ARG A 107 8.52 -11.67 -10.53
N VAL A 108 8.62 -10.34 -10.59
CA VAL A 108 9.26 -9.53 -9.55
C VAL A 108 8.20 -8.95 -8.62
N HIS A 109 7.85 -9.67 -7.56
CA HIS A 109 6.88 -9.18 -6.58
C HIS A 109 7.52 -8.19 -5.61
N LEU A 110 6.92 -7.00 -5.50
CA LEU A 110 7.45 -5.87 -4.74
C LEU A 110 6.58 -5.56 -3.51
N HIS A 111 7.27 -5.27 -2.40
CA HIS A 111 6.70 -4.57 -1.26
C HIS A 111 7.80 -3.81 -0.51
N PRO A 112 7.47 -2.71 0.20
CA PRO A 112 8.43 -2.01 1.05
C PRO A 112 9.03 -2.95 2.09
N ALA A 113 10.32 -2.79 2.36
CA ALA A 113 10.97 -3.52 3.43
C ALA A 113 10.43 -3.08 4.80
N ARG A 114 10.50 -3.98 5.77
CA ARG A 114 10.09 -3.68 7.14
C ARG A 114 10.99 -2.60 7.72
N TYR A 115 10.39 -1.53 8.24
CA TYR A 115 11.12 -0.36 8.76
C TYR A 115 11.95 0.40 7.71
N SER A 116 11.65 0.19 6.43
CA SER A 116 12.22 0.97 5.34
C SER A 116 12.01 2.48 5.58
N PRO A 117 12.98 3.35 5.26
CA PRO A 117 12.74 4.79 5.21
C PRO A 117 11.47 5.11 4.40
N LEU A 118 10.76 6.16 4.81
CA LEU A 118 9.50 6.56 4.17
C LEU A 118 8.44 5.45 4.16
N SER A 119 8.41 4.58 5.18
CA SER A 119 7.35 3.57 5.33
C SER A 119 6.77 3.56 6.75
N VAL A 120 5.51 3.12 6.86
CA VAL A 120 4.88 2.82 8.15
C VAL A 120 4.29 1.42 8.14
N ARG A 121 4.42 0.71 9.26
CA ARG A 121 3.85 -0.63 9.41
C ARG A 121 2.41 -0.55 9.93
N VAL A 122 1.46 -1.08 9.16
CA VAL A 122 0.01 -0.95 9.40
C VAL A 122 -0.71 -2.30 9.34
N ARG A 123 -1.74 -2.49 10.18
CA ARG A 123 -2.62 -3.67 10.10
C ARG A 123 -3.69 -3.48 9.02
N ALA A 124 -3.98 -4.50 8.22
CA ALA A 124 -4.97 -4.41 7.14
C ALA A 124 -6.35 -3.86 7.55
N PRO A 125 -6.96 -4.25 8.69
CA PRO A 125 -8.25 -3.69 9.09
C PRO A 125 -8.19 -2.19 9.39
N VAL A 126 -7.04 -1.70 9.88
CA VAL A 126 -6.80 -0.27 10.15
C VAL A 126 -6.69 0.49 8.82
N LEU A 127 -5.90 -0.02 7.88
CA LEU A 127 -5.72 0.59 6.56
C LEU A 127 -7.03 0.67 5.77
N ARG A 128 -7.77 -0.44 5.69
CA ARG A 128 -9.10 -0.49 5.05
C ARG A 128 -10.07 0.50 5.68
N SER A 129 -10.05 0.62 7.01
CA SER A 129 -10.88 1.60 7.71
C SER A 129 -10.51 3.01 7.32
N ALA A 130 -9.22 3.37 7.36
CA ALA A 130 -8.76 4.72 7.03
C ALA A 130 -9.19 5.13 5.61
N TYR A 131 -8.96 4.28 4.61
CA TYR A 131 -9.38 4.56 3.24
C TYR A 131 -10.89 4.70 3.10
N ALA A 132 -11.68 3.78 3.68
CA ALA A 132 -13.14 3.85 3.63
C ALA A 132 -13.70 5.11 4.31
N ILE A 133 -13.11 5.53 5.44
CA ILE A 133 -13.52 6.73 6.18
C ILE A 133 -13.17 8.00 5.38
N MET A 134 -12.00 8.06 4.76
CA MET A 134 -11.61 9.19 3.90
C MET A 134 -12.54 9.33 2.70
N VAL A 135 -12.92 8.22 2.05
CA VAL A 135 -13.92 8.24 0.98
C VAL A 135 -15.29 8.66 1.49
N TRP A 136 -15.75 8.09 2.60
CA TRP A 136 -17.02 8.46 3.22
C TRP A 136 -17.08 9.96 3.48
N GLN A 137 -16.02 10.53 4.05
CA GLN A 137 -15.92 11.97 4.30
C GLN A 137 -16.03 12.78 3.01
N GLY A 138 -15.34 12.37 1.95
CA GLY A 138 -15.40 13.03 0.64
C GLY A 138 -16.80 13.03 0.04
N TRP A 139 -17.57 11.95 0.21
CA TRP A 139 -18.90 11.80 -0.38
C TRP A 139 -20.03 12.39 0.46
N TYR A 140 -19.95 12.27 1.79
CA TYR A 140 -21.06 12.57 2.70
C TYR A 140 -20.71 13.58 3.79
N GLY A 141 -19.46 14.05 3.84
CA GLY A 141 -18.96 14.92 4.89
C GLY A 141 -18.73 14.20 6.23
N GLY A 142 -18.61 14.99 7.30
CA GLY A 142 -18.36 14.54 8.66
C GLY A 142 -16.91 14.68 9.11
N ASP A 143 -16.66 14.34 10.37
CA ASP A 143 -15.34 14.39 10.99
C ASP A 143 -14.64 13.02 10.87
N LEU A 144 -13.42 13.00 10.35
CA LEU A 144 -12.57 11.80 10.25
C LEU A 144 -12.30 11.18 11.62
N PHE A 145 -12.38 11.96 12.70
CA PHE A 145 -12.09 11.53 14.07
C PHE A 145 -13.36 11.29 14.91
N ASP A 146 -14.55 11.38 14.31
CA ASP A 146 -15.80 11.01 15.00
C ASP A 146 -15.93 9.48 15.12
N LEU A 147 -15.85 8.99 16.36
CA LEU A 147 -15.97 7.58 16.69
C LEU A 147 -17.28 6.94 16.21
N GLN A 148 -18.40 7.68 16.19
CA GLN A 148 -19.69 7.16 15.72
C GLN A 148 -19.67 6.96 14.20
N LEU A 149 -19.17 7.94 13.45
CA LEU A 149 -18.99 7.83 12.00
C LEU A 149 -18.04 6.68 11.66
N ILE A 150 -16.89 6.62 12.32
CA ILE A 150 -15.90 5.55 12.13
C ILE A 150 -16.55 4.18 12.33
N ASN A 151 -17.27 3.99 13.42
CA ASN A 151 -17.91 2.71 13.72
C ASN A 151 -19.02 2.36 12.72
N ARG A 152 -19.75 3.36 12.21
CA ARG A 152 -20.74 3.17 11.14
C ARG A 152 -20.09 2.68 9.85
N VAL A 153 -19.02 3.33 9.39
CA VAL A 153 -18.30 2.90 8.18
C VAL A 153 -17.71 1.50 8.38
N ARG A 154 -17.07 1.25 9.52
CA ARG A 154 -16.45 -0.05 9.83
C ARG A 154 -17.46 -1.20 9.79
N THR A 155 -18.64 -1.03 10.36
CA THR A 155 -19.64 -2.10 10.41
C THR A 155 -20.42 -2.22 9.12
N ALA A 156 -20.87 -1.10 8.55
CA ALA A 156 -21.76 -1.09 7.38
C ALA A 156 -21.03 -1.38 6.06
N TRP A 157 -19.80 -0.87 5.88
CA TRP A 157 -19.05 -1.04 4.62
C TRP A 157 -18.03 -2.17 4.68
N LEU A 158 -17.35 -2.34 5.82
CA LEU A 158 -16.20 -3.22 5.93
C LEU A 158 -16.48 -4.51 6.69
N HIS A 159 -17.66 -4.64 7.32
CA HIS A 159 -18.01 -5.74 8.21
C HIS A 159 -16.97 -5.99 9.31
N LEU A 160 -16.34 -4.92 9.80
CA LEU A 160 -15.38 -4.93 10.89
C LEU A 160 -16.09 -4.59 12.21
N SER A 161 -15.63 -5.18 13.30
CA SER A 161 -16.11 -4.83 14.64
C SER A 161 -15.89 -3.33 14.95
N PRO A 162 -16.81 -2.68 15.69
CA PRO A 162 -16.58 -1.32 16.16
C PRO A 162 -15.35 -1.23 17.06
N ILE A 163 -14.75 -0.05 17.14
CA ILE A 163 -13.69 0.27 18.09
C ILE A 163 -14.27 1.08 19.25
N ALA A 164 -13.76 0.83 20.46
CA ALA A 164 -14.24 1.49 21.68
C ALA A 164 -13.64 2.90 21.88
N LYS A 165 -12.45 3.14 21.33
CA LYS A 165 -11.71 4.39 21.49
C LYS A 165 -10.85 4.69 20.27
N LEU A 166 -10.55 5.97 20.08
CA LEU A 166 -9.70 6.48 19.01
C LEU A 166 -8.56 7.32 19.63
N PRO A 167 -7.50 6.69 20.18
CA PRO A 167 -6.38 7.41 20.76
C PRO A 167 -5.63 8.19 19.67
N PRO A 168 -5.30 9.49 19.86
CA PRO A 168 -4.84 10.38 18.79
C PRO A 168 -3.52 9.95 18.12
N ASN A 169 -2.63 9.31 18.89
CA ASN A 169 -1.27 8.97 18.45
C ASN A 169 -1.08 7.46 18.23
N ASP A 170 -2.16 6.70 18.04
CA ASP A 170 -2.07 5.25 17.81
C ASP A 170 -3.12 4.73 16.81
N GLY A 171 -2.81 3.59 16.20
CA GLY A 171 -3.71 2.83 15.34
C GLY A 171 -4.35 3.65 14.23
N LEU A 172 -5.68 3.68 14.23
CA LEU A 172 -6.47 4.32 13.17
C LEU A 172 -6.35 5.85 13.19
N ALA A 173 -6.29 6.48 14.37
CA ALA A 173 -6.22 7.94 14.45
C ALA A 173 -4.88 8.45 13.93
N ALA A 174 -3.78 7.80 14.32
CA ALA A 174 -2.45 8.12 13.83
C ALA A 174 -2.37 7.97 12.30
N LEU A 175 -2.92 6.88 11.76
CA LEU A 175 -2.93 6.66 10.32
C LEU A 175 -3.78 7.70 9.57
N LEU A 176 -4.96 8.06 10.08
CA LEU A 176 -5.79 9.11 9.47
C LEU A 176 -5.08 10.46 9.46
N SER A 177 -4.41 10.83 10.56
CA SER A 177 -3.61 12.05 10.64
C SER A 177 -2.48 12.05 9.61
N LEU A 178 -1.72 10.95 9.54
CA LEU A 178 -0.63 10.78 8.58
C LEU A 178 -1.10 10.87 7.12
N LEU A 179 -2.18 10.16 6.77
CA LEU A 179 -2.72 10.17 5.41
C LEU A 179 -3.32 11.53 5.04
N ARG A 180 -3.92 12.24 6.00
CA ARG A 180 -4.43 13.59 5.78
C ARG A 180 -3.30 14.58 5.49
N GLU A 181 -2.19 14.49 6.22
CA GLU A 181 -0.99 15.31 5.99
C GLU A 181 -0.39 15.01 4.61
N LEU A 182 -0.22 13.74 4.26
CA LEU A 182 0.27 13.32 2.94
C LEU A 182 -0.62 13.75 1.77
N ASN A 183 -1.91 13.96 2.00
CA ASN A 183 -2.86 14.38 0.96
C ASN A 183 -2.91 15.91 0.76
N GLN A 184 -2.16 16.69 1.55
CA GLN A 184 -2.05 18.13 1.33
C GLN A 184 -1.08 18.39 0.17
N PRO A 185 -1.39 19.32 -0.75
CA PRO A 185 -0.42 19.76 -1.74
C PRO A 185 0.78 20.40 -1.02
N ASN A 186 1.99 19.99 -1.41
CA ASN A 186 3.24 20.65 -1.00
C ASN A 186 3.30 22.09 -1.52
#